data_AF-A0A834LYP5-F1
#
_entry.id   AF-A0A834LYP5-F1
#
_cell.length_a   1.000
_cell.length_b   1.000
_cell.length_c   1.000
_cell.angle_alpha   90.00
_cell.angle_beta   90.00
_cell.angle_gamma   90.00
#
_symmetry.space_group_name_H-M   'P 1'
#
loop_
_entity.id
_entity.type
_entity.pdbx_description
1 polymer ?
#
loop_
_entity_poly.entity_id
_entity_poly.type
_entity_poly.pdbx_seq_one_letter_code
_entity_poly.pdbx_strand_id
1 'polypeptide(L)'
;MPWDKIFFPILRDRHWMLLVIDVKKKYFLWLDSMRCEREKKYSEDFAHFLNHEFVFKRLTEQNEWPIKYPENTRIQENGYAINFSFMFDASLRQRKTGILDAVNDCGVYMMAYMISLAVGDKLPQFSQAQAKRMRRTICLELKKWDIIPQCPLVDYNFLYIQERKKNEALNEKLRKESTAIASWDEVFRSLRNFT
;
A
#
# COMPACT_ATOMS: atom_id res chain seq x y z
N MET A 1 -5.73 -9.19 24.44
CA MET A 1 -4.64 -8.67 23.59
C MET A 1 -5.00 -7.25 23.17
N PRO A 2 -4.09 -6.26 23.21
CA PRO A 2 -4.39 -4.87 22.85
C PRO A 2 -4.48 -4.61 21.34
N TRP A 3 -4.21 -5.61 20.50
CA TRP A 3 -4.14 -5.46 19.04
C TRP A 3 -5.36 -6.07 18.36
N ASP A 4 -6.18 -5.25 17.69
CA ASP A 4 -7.32 -5.72 16.90
C ASP A 4 -6.88 -6.31 15.54
N LYS A 5 -5.86 -5.69 14.93
CA LYS A 5 -5.28 -6.12 13.65
C LYS A 5 -3.77 -6.05 13.67
N ILE A 6 -3.12 -7.03 13.06
CA ILE A 6 -1.68 -7.03 12.79
C ILE A 6 -1.48 -7.03 11.29
N PHE A 7 -0.73 -6.06 10.79
CA PHE A 7 -0.39 -5.92 9.38
C PHE A 7 1.02 -6.46 9.13
N PHE A 8 1.12 -7.48 8.27
CA PHE A 8 2.36 -8.16 7.97
C PHE A 8 2.68 -8.00 6.48
N PRO A 9 3.49 -6.99 6.09
CA PRO A 9 3.91 -6.82 4.71
C PRO A 9 4.89 -7.92 4.32
N ILE A 10 4.66 -8.53 3.16
CA ILE A 10 5.44 -9.68 2.66
C ILE A 10 6.09 -9.30 1.34
N LEU A 11 7.41 -9.46 1.25
CA LEU A 11 8.17 -9.33 0.01
C LEU A 11 8.68 -10.69 -0.41
N ARG A 12 8.25 -11.15 -1.59
CA ARG A 12 8.76 -12.37 -2.22
C ARG A 12 8.91 -12.15 -3.72
N ASP A 13 10.03 -12.60 -4.30
CA ASP A 13 10.28 -12.50 -5.75
C ASP A 13 10.04 -11.09 -6.33
N ARG A 14 10.37 -10.04 -5.55
CA ARG A 14 10.16 -8.61 -5.87
C ARG A 14 8.68 -8.19 -6.01
N HIS A 15 7.78 -8.94 -5.40
CA HIS A 15 6.35 -8.67 -5.30
C HIS A 15 5.95 -8.41 -3.84
N TRP A 16 5.18 -7.35 -3.62
CA TRP A 16 4.67 -6.99 -2.30
C TRP A 16 3.24 -7.45 -2.12
N MET A 17 3.00 -8.13 -1.01
CA MET A 17 1.71 -8.63 -0.58
C MET A 17 1.46 -8.20 0.86
N LEU A 18 0.20 -8.31 1.29
CA LEU A 18 -0.18 -8.02 2.66
C LEU A 18 -0.92 -9.20 3.27
N LEU A 19 -0.39 -9.72 4.36
CA LEU A 19 -1.16 -10.56 5.28
C LEU A 19 -1.71 -9.67 6.40
N VAL A 20 -3.00 -9.77 6.67
CA VAL A 20 -3.63 -9.14 7.84
C VAL A 20 -4.14 -10.23 8.77
N ILE A 21 -3.69 -10.18 10.02
CA ILE A 21 -4.24 -11.00 11.10
C ILE A 21 -5.30 -10.17 11.79
N ASP A 22 -6.57 -10.50 11.60
CA ASP A 22 -7.68 -9.86 12.30
C ASP A 22 -7.99 -10.67 13.55
N VAL A 23 -7.45 -10.23 14.70
CA VAL A 23 -7.53 -10.97 15.97
C VAL A 23 -8.96 -10.96 16.49
N LYS A 24 -9.67 -9.85 16.29
CA LYS A 24 -11.06 -9.69 16.73
C LYS A 24 -12.01 -10.58 15.94
N LYS A 25 -11.80 -10.67 14.62
CA LYS A 25 -12.65 -11.49 13.72
C LYS A 25 -12.11 -12.90 13.49
N LYS A 26 -10.96 -13.24 14.07
CA LYS A 26 -10.34 -14.56 14.05
C LYS A 26 -10.14 -15.12 12.64
N TYR A 27 -9.45 -14.36 11.79
CA TYR A 27 -9.05 -14.84 10.46
C TYR A 27 -7.74 -14.24 9.99
N PHE A 28 -7.15 -14.89 9.00
CA PHE A 28 -6.07 -14.37 8.18
C PHE A 28 -6.64 -13.82 6.88
N LEU A 29 -6.20 -12.64 6.45
CA LEU A 29 -6.60 -12.03 5.19
C LEU A 29 -5.38 -11.89 4.29
N TRP A 30 -5.40 -12.58 3.16
CA TRP A 30 -4.34 -12.49 2.17
C TRP A 30 -4.72 -11.53 1.06
N LEU A 31 -3.87 -10.53 0.83
CA LEU A 31 -4.08 -9.50 -0.17
C LEU A 31 -2.89 -9.45 -1.13
N ASP A 32 -3.19 -9.86 -2.35
CA ASP A 32 -2.26 -9.90 -3.46
C ASP A 32 -2.89 -9.15 -4.65
N SER A 33 -2.27 -8.02 -5.04
CA SER A 33 -2.72 -7.21 -6.16
C SER A 33 -2.49 -7.87 -7.53
N MET A 34 -1.68 -8.94 -7.61
CA MET A 34 -1.39 -9.68 -8.84
C MET A 34 -2.17 -11.00 -8.94
N ARG A 35 -2.78 -11.46 -7.85
CA ARG A 35 -3.52 -12.75 -7.77
C ARG A 35 -2.73 -13.93 -8.31
N CYS A 36 -1.48 -14.07 -7.89
CA CYS A 36 -0.65 -15.16 -8.36
C CYS A 36 -1.02 -16.46 -7.63
N GLU A 37 -1.39 -17.50 -8.38
CA GLU A 37 -1.75 -18.81 -7.79
C GLU A 37 -0.60 -19.43 -6.98
N ARG A 38 0.65 -19.17 -7.39
CA ARG A 38 1.85 -19.59 -6.63
C ARG A 38 1.89 -18.97 -5.23
N GLU A 39 1.47 -17.71 -5.11
CA GLU A 39 1.45 -16.99 -3.84
C GLU A 39 0.28 -17.43 -2.96
N LYS A 40 -0.83 -17.85 -3.57
CA LYS A 40 -1.92 -18.47 -2.83
C LYS A 40 -1.48 -19.73 -2.10
N LYS A 41 -0.81 -20.68 -2.78
CA LYS A 41 -0.28 -21.88 -2.11
C LYS A 41 0.65 -21.54 -0.93
N TYR A 42 1.56 -20.59 -1.15
CA TYR A 42 2.45 -20.12 -0.08
C TYR A 42 1.70 -19.53 1.11
N SER A 43 0.63 -18.78 0.84
CA SER A 43 -0.20 -18.20 1.91
C SER A 43 -0.96 -19.25 2.73
N GLU A 44 -1.34 -20.38 2.12
CA GLU A 44 -1.97 -21.50 2.82
C GLU A 44 -0.96 -22.18 3.77
N ASP A 45 0.24 -22.46 3.28
CA ASP A 45 1.34 -23.01 4.11
C ASP A 45 1.68 -22.06 5.26
N PHE A 46 1.73 -20.75 4.99
CA PHE A 46 2.03 -19.75 6.00
C PHE A 46 0.88 -19.57 7.02
N ALA A 47 -0.38 -19.67 6.58
CA ALA A 47 -1.53 -19.66 7.47
C ALA A 47 -1.54 -20.89 8.39
N HIS A 48 -1.18 -22.07 7.88
CA HIS A 48 -1.05 -23.27 8.71
C HIS A 48 0.04 -23.09 9.78
N PHE A 49 1.20 -22.54 9.40
CA PHE A 49 2.26 -22.20 10.35
C PHE A 49 1.77 -21.21 11.42
N LEU A 50 1.04 -20.16 11.03
CA LEU A 50 0.50 -19.18 11.98
C LEU A 50 -0.60 -19.77 12.88
N ASN A 51 -1.43 -20.67 12.37
CA ASN A 51 -2.36 -21.42 13.21
C ASN A 51 -1.58 -22.17 14.30
N HIS A 52 -0.53 -22.92 13.93
CA HIS A 52 0.31 -23.65 14.88
C HIS A 52 1.03 -22.73 15.89
N GLU A 53 1.83 -21.78 15.42
CA GLU A 53 2.72 -20.99 16.28
C GLU A 53 2.02 -19.86 17.01
N PHE A 54 0.97 -19.28 16.43
CA PHE A 54 0.29 -18.12 16.99
C PHE A 54 -1.06 -18.50 17.61
N VAL A 55 -1.96 -19.15 16.87
CA VAL A 55 -3.32 -19.44 17.35
C VAL A 55 -3.30 -20.53 18.44
N PHE A 56 -2.70 -21.67 18.17
CA PHE A 56 -2.64 -22.79 19.12
C PHE A 56 -1.69 -22.52 20.28
N LYS A 57 -0.42 -22.21 19.99
CA LYS A 57 0.61 -22.09 21.05
C LYS A 57 0.51 -20.81 21.88
N ARG A 58 0.20 -19.67 21.26
CA ARG A 58 0.24 -18.36 21.95
C ARG A 58 -1.13 -17.86 22.38
N LEU A 59 -2.17 -18.06 21.57
CA LEU A 59 -3.54 -17.69 21.94
C LEU A 59 -4.28 -18.82 22.66
N THR A 60 -3.73 -20.04 22.70
CA THR A 60 -4.34 -21.22 23.34
C THR A 60 -5.73 -21.55 22.79
N GLU A 61 -6.02 -21.16 21.55
CA GLU A 61 -7.28 -21.48 20.88
C GLU A 61 -7.22 -22.87 20.25
N GLN A 62 -8.32 -23.62 20.30
CA GLN A 62 -8.41 -24.97 19.74
C GLN A 62 -8.88 -25.01 18.28
N ASN A 63 -9.43 -23.92 17.78
CA ASN A 63 -9.95 -23.84 16.42
C ASN A 63 -8.97 -23.11 15.53
N GLU A 64 -8.69 -23.68 14.36
CA GLU A 64 -7.92 -22.99 13.32
C GLU A 64 -8.69 -21.78 12.81
N TRP A 65 -7.96 -20.69 12.60
CA TRP A 65 -8.48 -19.50 11.96
C TRP A 65 -8.39 -19.66 10.43
N PRO A 66 -9.48 -19.36 9.70
CA PRO A 66 -9.48 -19.49 8.25
C PRO A 66 -8.64 -18.39 7.60
N ILE A 67 -8.01 -18.73 6.46
CA ILE A 67 -7.44 -17.75 5.53
C ILE A 67 -8.49 -17.32 4.50
N LYS A 68 -8.58 -16.01 4.23
CA LYS A 68 -9.53 -15.39 3.32
C LYS A 68 -8.82 -14.72 2.15
N TYR A 69 -9.40 -14.90 0.96
CA TYR A 69 -8.98 -14.29 -0.29
C TYR A 69 -10.13 -13.46 -0.86
N PRO A 70 -10.13 -12.13 -0.76
CA PRO A 70 -11.24 -11.33 -1.26
C PRO A 70 -11.25 -11.31 -2.79
N GLU A 71 -12.38 -11.71 -3.38
CA GLU A 71 -12.58 -11.76 -4.83
C GLU A 71 -12.67 -10.37 -5.48
N ASN A 72 -12.96 -9.33 -4.70
CA ASN A 72 -13.20 -7.95 -5.16
C ASN A 72 -12.00 -7.02 -4.94
N THR A 73 -10.79 -7.55 -4.77
CA THR A 73 -9.57 -6.74 -4.75
C THR A 73 -9.28 -6.16 -6.12
N ARG A 74 -8.84 -4.91 -6.16
CA ARG A 74 -8.32 -4.31 -7.40
C ARG A 74 -7.04 -5.04 -7.80
N ILE A 75 -7.04 -5.51 -9.04
CA ILE A 75 -5.88 -6.15 -9.68
C ILE A 75 -5.03 -5.05 -10.27
N GLN A 76 -3.72 -5.12 -10.03
CA GLN A 76 -2.80 -4.18 -10.66
C GLN A 76 -2.62 -4.54 -12.15
N GLU A 77 -2.59 -3.52 -13.00
CA GLU A 77 -2.47 -3.70 -14.45
C GLU A 77 -1.01 -3.74 -14.92
N ASN A 78 -0.05 -3.46 -14.04
CA ASN A 78 1.38 -3.49 -14.31
C ASN A 78 2.06 -4.79 -13.83
N GLY A 79 2.96 -5.32 -14.68
CA GLY A 79 3.63 -6.60 -14.50
C GLY A 79 4.72 -6.66 -13.42
N TYR A 80 5.39 -7.82 -13.34
CA TYR A 80 6.32 -8.21 -12.28
C TYR A 80 7.58 -7.33 -12.13
N ALA A 81 8.02 -7.25 -10.87
CA ALA A 81 9.29 -6.76 -10.32
C ALA A 81 9.50 -5.24 -10.20
N ILE A 82 9.48 -4.71 -8.96
CA ILE A 82 10.64 -3.97 -8.41
C ILE A 82 10.69 -3.92 -6.87
N ASN A 83 11.93 -3.85 -6.35
CA ASN A 83 12.31 -3.67 -4.95
C ASN A 83 11.84 -2.28 -4.43
N PHE A 84 11.56 -2.08 -3.12
CA PHE A 84 11.14 -0.76 -2.59
C PHE A 84 12.12 0.35 -3.00
N SER A 85 13.41 0.05 -3.03
CA SER A 85 14.48 0.93 -3.51
C SER A 85 14.24 1.47 -4.94
N PHE A 86 13.59 0.70 -5.80
CA PHE A 86 13.31 1.05 -7.19
C PHE A 86 11.94 1.68 -7.41
N MET A 87 11.01 1.57 -6.46
CA MET A 87 9.75 2.33 -6.51
C MET A 87 10.05 3.84 -6.57
N PHE A 88 11.15 4.25 -5.95
CA PHE A 88 11.69 5.61 -5.97
C PHE A 88 12.46 5.94 -7.26
N ASP A 89 13.32 5.02 -7.73
CA ASP A 89 14.18 5.21 -8.92
C ASP A 89 13.37 5.20 -10.24
N ALA A 90 12.38 4.30 -10.37
CA ALA A 90 11.65 4.09 -11.61
C ALA A 90 10.61 5.20 -11.89
N SER A 91 10.14 5.95 -10.87
CA SER A 91 9.33 7.16 -11.10
C SER A 91 10.11 8.28 -11.79
N LEU A 92 11.44 8.22 -11.76
CA LEU A 92 12.35 9.25 -12.27
C LEU A 92 13.04 8.85 -13.57
N ARG A 93 13.38 7.57 -13.77
CA ARG A 93 13.89 7.07 -15.06
C ARG A 93 12.90 7.26 -16.22
N GLN A 94 11.59 7.19 -15.95
CA GLN A 94 10.54 7.52 -16.93
C GLN A 94 10.71 8.92 -17.56
N ARG A 95 11.34 9.89 -16.87
CA ARG A 95 11.55 11.24 -17.40
C ARG A 95 12.85 11.40 -18.19
N LYS A 96 13.84 10.52 -18.01
CA LYS A 96 15.19 10.72 -18.57
C LYS A 96 15.49 9.88 -19.82
N THR A 97 14.88 8.70 -19.97
CA THR A 97 15.26 7.77 -21.05
C THR A 97 14.14 7.44 -22.04
N GLY A 98 12.89 7.82 -21.77
CA GLY A 98 11.73 7.42 -22.60
C GLY A 98 11.47 5.90 -22.58
N ILE A 99 12.26 5.13 -21.85
CA ILE A 99 12.08 3.70 -21.65
C ILE A 99 11.02 3.53 -20.58
N LEU A 100 9.94 2.84 -20.92
CA LEU A 100 8.87 2.43 -20.02
C LEU A 100 9.45 1.39 -19.04
N ASP A 101 10.24 1.83 -18.06
CA ASP A 101 10.54 0.97 -16.91
C ASP A 101 9.18 0.63 -16.29
N ALA A 102 8.84 -0.66 -16.31
CA ALA A 102 7.58 -1.20 -15.86
C ALA A 102 7.46 -1.01 -14.34
N VAL A 103 7.08 0.20 -13.91
CA VAL A 103 7.01 0.51 -12.49
C VAL A 103 5.84 -0.23 -11.88
N ASN A 104 6.12 -1.31 -11.15
CA ASN A 104 5.15 -2.16 -10.47
C ASN A 104 4.55 -1.43 -9.24
N ASP A 105 3.22 -1.46 -9.11
CA ASP A 105 2.49 -0.78 -8.04
C ASP A 105 2.17 -1.69 -6.84
N CYS A 106 2.66 -2.93 -6.79
CA CYS A 106 2.33 -3.87 -5.69
C CYS A 106 2.58 -3.28 -4.29
N GLY A 107 3.67 -2.53 -4.09
CA GLY A 107 3.94 -1.81 -2.84
C GLY A 107 2.92 -0.69 -2.55
N VAL A 108 2.44 0.00 -3.58
CA VAL A 108 1.39 1.03 -3.47
C VAL A 108 0.04 0.39 -3.13
N TYR A 109 -0.32 -0.71 -3.79
CA TYR A 109 -1.53 -1.48 -3.48
C TYR A 109 -1.50 -2.02 -2.05
N MET A 110 -0.37 -2.61 -1.64
CA MET A 110 -0.15 -3.08 -0.27
C MET A 110 -0.35 -1.97 0.77
N MET A 111 0.25 -0.79 0.56
CA MET A 111 0.05 0.36 1.45
C MET A 111 -1.41 0.85 1.45
N ALA A 112 -2.06 0.90 0.29
CA ALA A 112 -3.46 1.27 0.18
C ALA A 112 -4.37 0.33 0.98
N TYR A 113 -4.12 -0.98 0.89
CA TYR A 113 -4.83 -2.00 1.67
C TYR A 113 -4.64 -1.79 3.16
N MET A 114 -3.40 -1.60 3.61
CA MET A 114 -3.05 -1.39 5.02
C MET A 114 -3.78 -0.18 5.59
N ILE A 115 -3.69 0.97 4.93
CA ILE A 115 -4.33 2.23 5.36
C ILE A 115 -5.85 2.05 5.45
N SER A 116 -6.47 1.47 4.43
CA SER A 116 -7.93 1.36 4.36
C SER A 116 -8.49 0.40 5.41
N LEU A 117 -7.79 -0.70 5.69
CA LEU A 117 -8.16 -1.66 6.72
C LEU A 117 -7.89 -1.15 8.14
N ALA A 118 -6.89 -0.29 8.31
CA ALA A 118 -6.60 0.38 9.58
C ALA A 118 -7.66 1.44 9.92
N VAL A 119 -8.08 2.24 8.94
CA VAL A 119 -9.01 3.38 9.17
C VAL A 119 -10.47 2.93 9.18
N GLY A 120 -10.87 2.09 8.23
CA GLY A 120 -12.29 1.87 7.93
C GLY A 120 -12.69 0.42 7.73
N ASP A 121 -11.76 -0.53 7.90
CA ASP A 121 -12.02 -1.97 7.77
C ASP A 121 -12.61 -2.35 6.40
N LYS A 122 -12.27 -1.58 5.37
CA LYS A 122 -12.75 -1.74 3.99
C LYS A 122 -11.56 -1.89 3.06
N LEU A 123 -11.74 -2.71 2.02
CA LEU A 123 -10.78 -2.78 0.94
C LEU A 123 -10.94 -1.56 0.03
N PRO A 124 -9.84 -0.88 -0.32
CA PRO A 124 -9.90 0.31 -1.14
C PRO A 124 -10.35 -0.02 -2.56
N GLN A 125 -11.06 0.94 -3.15
CA GLN A 125 -11.49 0.89 -4.54
C GLN A 125 -10.81 2.04 -5.27
N PHE A 126 -9.86 1.72 -6.15
CA PHE A 126 -9.15 2.70 -6.97
C PHE A 126 -8.70 2.09 -8.29
N SER A 127 -8.44 2.95 -9.29
CA SER A 127 -7.92 2.59 -10.60
C SER A 127 -6.39 2.64 -10.66
N GLN A 128 -5.78 2.03 -11.67
CA GLN A 128 -4.33 2.11 -11.89
C GLN A 128 -3.84 3.56 -12.03
N ALA A 129 -4.64 4.44 -12.64
CA ALA A 129 -4.33 5.87 -12.75
C ALA A 129 -4.26 6.54 -11.37
N GLN A 130 -5.15 6.17 -10.44
CA GLN A 130 -5.12 6.62 -9.06
C GLN A 130 -3.90 6.04 -8.32
N ALA A 131 -3.51 4.79 -8.58
CA ALA A 131 -2.31 4.18 -8.01
C ALA A 131 -1.04 5.01 -8.32
N LYS A 132 -0.89 5.50 -9.57
CA LYS A 132 0.21 6.40 -9.94
C LYS A 132 0.24 7.68 -9.12
N ARG A 133 -0.93 8.27 -8.83
CA ARG A 133 -1.05 9.46 -7.96
C ARG A 133 -0.68 9.12 -6.52
N MET A 134 -1.18 7.99 -6.00
CA MET A 134 -0.87 7.50 -4.65
C MET A 134 0.63 7.28 -4.47
N ARG A 135 1.30 6.68 -5.45
CA ARG A 135 2.76 6.50 -5.44
C ARG A 135 3.49 7.81 -5.18
N ARG A 136 3.12 8.87 -5.90
CA ARG A 136 3.72 10.21 -5.73
C ARG A 136 3.45 10.75 -4.33
N THR A 137 2.20 10.67 -3.86
CA THR A 137 1.84 11.14 -2.52
C THR A 137 2.63 10.43 -1.42
N ILE A 138 2.76 9.11 -1.52
CA ILE A 138 3.54 8.30 -0.57
C ILE A 138 4.99 8.78 -0.54
N CYS A 139 5.63 8.97 -1.70
CA CYS A 139 7.00 9.48 -1.77
C CYS A 139 7.14 10.87 -1.13
N LEU A 140 6.17 11.77 -1.36
CA LEU A 140 6.18 13.11 -0.77
C LEU A 140 6.04 13.08 0.75
N GLU A 141 5.16 12.22 1.28
CA GLU A 141 4.97 12.07 2.73
C GLU A 141 6.22 11.46 3.39
N LEU A 142 6.73 10.33 2.89
CA LEU A 142 7.93 9.71 3.46
C LEU A 142 9.13 10.67 3.48
N LYS A 143 9.26 11.50 2.44
CA LYS A 143 10.30 12.52 2.37
C LYS A 143 10.08 13.67 3.35
N LYS A 144 8.84 14.13 3.54
CA LYS A 144 8.50 15.17 4.51
C LYS A 144 8.92 14.78 5.93
N TRP A 145 8.87 13.48 6.25
CA TRP A 145 9.25 12.93 7.54
C TRP A 145 10.72 12.47 7.62
N ASP A 146 11.53 12.73 6.59
CA ASP A 146 12.93 12.29 6.48
C ASP A 146 13.12 10.78 6.69
N ILE A 147 12.09 9.99 6.35
CA ILE A 147 12.12 8.52 6.46
C ILE A 147 12.89 7.91 5.27
N ILE A 148 12.96 8.64 4.15
CA ILE A 148 13.75 8.23 2.98
C ILE A 148 15.18 8.71 3.21
N PRO A 149 16.19 7.83 3.28
CA PRO A 149 17.58 8.26 3.31
C PRO A 149 17.88 9.12 2.07
N GLN A 150 18.62 10.21 2.24
CA GLN A 150 19.05 11.03 1.10
C GLN A 150 19.79 10.14 0.10
N CYS A 151 19.12 9.78 -0.99
CA CYS A 151 19.74 9.03 -2.06
C CYS A 151 20.47 10.06 -2.92
N PRO A 152 21.82 10.07 -2.96
CA PRO A 152 22.61 11.15 -3.58
C PRO A 152 22.39 11.30 -5.09
N LEU A 153 21.75 10.31 -5.73
CA LEU A 153 21.42 10.31 -7.16
C LEU A 153 20.13 11.06 -7.50
N VAL A 154 19.35 11.48 -6.50
CA VAL A 154 18.03 12.07 -6.71
C VAL A 154 17.83 13.27 -5.80
N ASP A 155 17.74 14.46 -6.38
CA ASP A 155 17.30 15.67 -5.68
C ASP A 155 15.78 15.63 -5.45
N TYR A 156 15.40 14.93 -4.38
CA TYR A 156 14.00 14.86 -3.94
C TYR A 156 13.47 16.24 -3.51
N ASN A 157 14.32 17.21 -3.14
CA ASN A 157 13.93 18.59 -2.80
C ASN A 157 13.33 19.30 -4.00
N PHE A 158 14.00 19.24 -5.14
CA PHE A 158 13.50 19.82 -6.37
C PHE A 158 12.14 19.23 -6.79
N LEU A 159 11.99 17.91 -6.75
CA LEU A 159 10.75 17.21 -7.16
C LEU A 159 9.57 17.51 -6.24
N TYR A 160 9.81 17.53 -4.93
CA TYR A 160 8.80 17.88 -3.93
C TYR A 160 8.26 19.28 -4.15
N ILE A 161 9.15 20.25 -4.35
CA ILE A 161 8.78 21.66 -4.58
C ILE A 161 7.97 21.79 -5.88
N GLN A 162 8.38 21.10 -6.96
CA GLN A 162 7.67 21.11 -8.24
C GLN A 162 6.25 20.53 -8.14
N GLU A 163 6.09 19.35 -7.53
CA GLU A 163 4.78 18.70 -7.45
C GLU A 163 3.85 19.46 -6.48
N ARG A 164 4.38 20.01 -5.39
CA ARG A 164 3.62 20.88 -4.49
C ARG A 164 3.06 22.10 -5.24
N LYS A 165 3.88 22.78 -6.04
CA LYS A 165 3.43 23.91 -6.87
C LYS A 165 2.35 23.50 -7.88
N LYS A 166 2.47 22.32 -8.50
CA LYS A 166 1.45 21.78 -9.41
C LYS A 166 0.14 21.46 -8.70
N ASN A 167 0.21 20.84 -7.52
CA ASN A 167 -0.97 20.51 -6.73
C ASN A 167 -1.65 21.77 -6.17
N GLU A 168 -0.87 22.76 -5.74
CA GLU A 168 -1.39 24.08 -5.33
C GLU A 168 -2.12 24.75 -6.50
N ALA A 169 -1.52 24.77 -7.71
CA ALA A 169 -2.17 25.30 -8.91
C ALA A 169 -3.43 24.52 -9.33
N LEU A 170 -3.41 23.19 -9.22
CA LEU A 170 -4.57 22.34 -9.52
C LEU A 170 -5.68 22.53 -8.48
N ASN A 171 -5.35 22.62 -7.20
CA ASN A 171 -6.31 22.86 -6.12
C ASN A 171 -6.90 24.27 -6.21
N GLU A 172 -6.11 25.27 -6.60
CA GLU A 172 -6.58 26.62 -6.92
C GLU A 172 -7.55 26.60 -8.11
N LYS A 173 -7.25 25.83 -9.15
CA LYS A 173 -8.13 25.64 -10.31
C LYS A 173 -9.44 24.93 -9.93
N LEU A 174 -9.36 23.85 -9.17
CA LEU A 174 -10.53 23.08 -8.68
C LEU A 174 -11.39 23.91 -7.73
N ARG A 175 -10.80 24.73 -6.86
CA ARG A 175 -11.53 25.70 -6.00
C ARG A 175 -12.30 26.73 -6.81
N LYS A 176 -11.80 27.09 -7.99
CA LYS A 176 -12.47 28.00 -8.93
C LYS A 176 -13.55 27.30 -9.77
N GLU A 177 -13.54 25.96 -9.86
CA GLU A 177 -14.37 25.20 -10.81
C GLU A 177 -15.55 24.42 -10.21
N SER A 178 -15.60 24.05 -8.91
CA SER A 178 -16.85 23.51 -8.33
C SER A 178 -16.92 23.31 -6.82
N THR A 179 -18.15 23.48 -6.33
CA THR A 179 -18.74 22.95 -5.10
C THR A 179 -18.58 21.43 -4.95
N ALA A 180 -18.20 21.02 -3.73
CA ALA A 180 -18.39 19.69 -3.12
C ALA A 180 -17.83 18.46 -3.87
N ILE A 181 -16.53 18.17 -3.67
CA ILE A 181 -16.01 16.80 -3.66
C ILE A 181 -15.06 16.69 -2.46
N ALA A 182 -15.35 15.76 -1.54
CA ALA A 182 -14.51 15.48 -0.38
C ALA A 182 -13.08 15.11 -0.83
N SER A 183 -12.11 15.87 -0.33
CA SER A 183 -10.70 15.81 -0.74
C SER A 183 -10.00 14.63 -0.05
N TRP A 184 -9.00 14.03 -0.70
CA TRP A 184 -8.05 13.12 -0.05
C TRP A 184 -7.35 13.75 1.17
N ASP A 185 -7.30 15.09 1.24
CA ASP A 185 -6.86 15.81 2.44
C ASP A 185 -7.71 15.48 3.67
N GLU A 186 -8.97 15.16 3.49
CA GLU A 186 -9.91 14.80 4.56
C GLU A 186 -9.60 13.40 5.12
N VAL A 187 -9.22 12.48 4.24
CA VAL A 187 -8.72 11.13 4.62
C VAL A 187 -7.37 11.23 5.33
N PHE A 188 -6.46 12.09 4.89
CA PHE A 188 -5.19 12.30 5.60
C PHE A 188 -5.32 13.14 6.87
N ARG A 189 -6.36 13.96 7.01
CA ARG A 189 -6.69 14.66 8.26
C ARG A 189 -7.27 13.72 9.30
N SER A 190 -8.14 12.79 8.92
CA SER A 190 -8.69 11.81 9.87
C SER A 190 -7.60 10.94 10.49
N LEU A 191 -6.55 10.62 9.73
CA LEU A 191 -5.36 9.92 10.22
C LEU A 191 -4.53 10.71 11.26
N ARG A 192 -4.63 12.04 11.31
CA ARG A 192 -3.90 12.88 12.29
C ARG A 192 -4.61 13.00 13.64
N ASN A 193 -5.88 12.62 13.73
CA ASN A 193 -6.65 12.71 14.97
C ASN A 193 -6.49 11.45 15.85
N PHE A 194 -5.57 10.54 15.49
CA PHE A 194 -5.26 9.30 16.22
C PHE A 194 -3.89 9.32 16.92
N THR A 195 -3.24 10.49 17.02
CA THR A 195 -2.10 10.75 17.93
C THR A 195 -2.55 11.64 19.06
#